data_AF-G7WQ24-F1
#
_entry.id   AF-G7WQ24-F1
#
_cell.length_a   1.000
_cell.length_b   1.000
_cell.length_c   1.000
_cell.angle_alpha   90.00
_cell.angle_beta   90.00
_cell.angle_gamma   90.00
#
_symmetry.space_group_name_H-M   'P 1'
#
loop_
_entity.id
_entity.type
_entity.pdbx_description
1 polymer ?
#
loop_
_entity_poly.entity_id
_entity_poly.type
_entity_poly.pdbx_seq_one_letter_code
_entity_poly.pdbx_strand_id
1 'polypeptide(L)'
;MDRPHDEKIELIPNTCNCGRGRLAPGFTDYITRIDGSVLVIKNVRALICDVCDEAYITPDASREIDKIVRDFREGKLLAKPIAAGEVDLKMKESA
;
A
#
# COMPACT_ATOMS: atom_id res chain seq x y z
N MET A 1 -27.83 -23.35 -18.26
CA MET A 1 -28.07 -21.95 -17.87
C MET A 1 -26.72 -21.35 -17.52
N ASP A 2 -25.97 -21.03 -18.56
CA ASP A 2 -24.69 -20.34 -18.48
C ASP A 2 -24.90 -18.98 -17.83
N ARG A 3 -24.41 -18.82 -16.59
CA ARG A 3 -24.24 -17.49 -16.01
C ARG A 3 -22.89 -17.00 -16.50
N PRO A 4 -22.81 -15.96 -17.34
CA PRO A 4 -21.55 -15.29 -17.57
C PRO A 4 -21.25 -14.53 -16.27
N HIS A 5 -20.52 -15.17 -15.34
CA HIS A 5 -19.88 -14.45 -14.25
C HIS A 5 -18.60 -13.81 -14.81
N ASP A 6 -18.79 -12.81 -15.66
CA ASP A 6 -17.85 -11.71 -15.84
C ASP A 6 -18.06 -10.70 -14.70
N GLU A 7 -18.17 -11.20 -13.47
CA GLU A 7 -18.11 -10.37 -12.28
C GLU A 7 -16.63 -10.19 -12.00
N LYS A 8 -16.04 -9.12 -12.55
CA LYS A 8 -14.93 -8.44 -11.87
C LYS A 8 -15.45 -8.09 -10.48
N ILE A 9 -15.24 -9.00 -9.53
CA ILE A 9 -15.61 -8.81 -8.14
C ILE A 9 -14.94 -7.50 -7.73
N GLU A 10 -15.74 -6.45 -7.50
CA GLU A 10 -15.29 -5.25 -6.82
C GLU A 10 -14.95 -5.68 -5.39
N LEU A 11 -13.72 -6.21 -5.21
CA LEU A 11 -13.17 -6.71 -3.96
C LEU A 11 -13.06 -5.61 -2.89
N ILE A 12 -13.38 -4.37 -3.26
CA ILE A 12 -13.21 -3.18 -2.43
C ILE A 12 -14.57 -2.46 -2.42
N PRO A 13 -15.24 -2.37 -1.26
CA PRO A 13 -16.49 -1.64 -1.16
C PRO A 13 -16.26 -0.16 -1.44
N ASN A 14 -17.20 0.51 -2.12
CA ASN A 14 -17.12 1.94 -2.44
C ASN A 14 -17.14 2.88 -1.21
N THR A 15 -17.27 2.33 -0.01
CA THR A 15 -17.36 3.05 1.26
C THR A 15 -16.18 2.67 2.14
N CYS A 16 -15.46 3.68 2.65
CA CYS A 16 -14.38 3.45 3.59
C CYS A 16 -14.91 2.91 4.93
N ASN A 17 -14.09 2.16 5.67
CA ASN A 17 -14.40 1.64 7.01
C ASN A 17 -14.78 2.74 8.03
N CYS A 18 -14.42 4.00 7.77
CA CYS A 18 -14.88 5.14 8.57
C CYS A 18 -16.39 5.44 8.44
N GLY A 19 -17.07 4.84 7.45
CA GLY A 19 -18.51 4.92 7.22
C GLY A 19 -19.02 6.27 6.70
N ARG A 20 -18.13 7.26 6.53
CA ARG A 20 -18.49 8.65 6.15
C ARG A 20 -17.88 9.12 4.84
N GLY A 21 -16.75 8.52 4.43
CA GLY A 21 -16.03 8.93 3.24
C GLY A 21 -16.22 7.96 2.07
N ARG A 22 -16.09 8.51 0.87
CA ARG A 22 -16.11 7.77 -0.40
C ARG A 22 -14.69 7.48 -0.84
N LEU A 23 -14.52 6.33 -1.47
CA LEU A 23 -13.27 5.97 -2.08
C LEU A 23 -13.14 6.61 -3.46
N ALA A 24 -12.08 7.39 -3.67
CA ALA A 24 -11.73 7.97 -4.95
C ALA A 24 -10.43 7.35 -5.48
N PRO A 25 -10.31 7.10 -6.80
CA PRO A 25 -9.04 6.65 -7.38
C PRO A 25 -7.97 7.71 -7.19
N GLY A 26 -6.82 7.30 -6.66
CA GLY A 26 -5.69 8.16 -6.37
C GLY A 26 -4.37 7.40 -6.41
N PHE A 27 -3.30 8.11 -6.03
CA PHE A 27 -1.97 7.57 -5.93
C PHE A 27 -1.46 7.73 -4.51
N THR A 28 -0.85 6.68 -3.98
CA THR A 28 -0.23 6.67 -2.66
C THR A 28 1.19 6.14 -2.75
N ASP A 29 2.00 6.48 -1.76
CA ASP A 29 3.35 5.94 -1.62
C ASP A 29 3.30 4.77 -0.63
N TYR A 30 3.80 3.61 -1.06
CA TYR A 30 3.88 2.42 -0.23
C TYR A 30 5.28 2.29 0.36
N ILE A 31 5.39 2.35 1.68
CA ILE A 31 6.65 2.27 2.42
C ILE A 31 6.68 0.95 3.18
N THR A 32 7.71 0.14 2.94
CA THR A 32 7.90 -1.13 3.65
C THR A 32 9.35 -1.30 4.08
N ARG A 33 9.57 -2.09 5.13
CA ARG A 33 10.90 -2.45 5.64
C ARG A 33 11.22 -3.89 5.24
N ILE A 34 12.38 -4.09 4.62
CA ILE A 34 12.87 -5.39 4.15
C ILE A 34 14.32 -5.53 4.60
N ASP A 35 14.62 -6.52 5.43
CA ASP A 35 15.98 -6.90 5.83
C ASP A 35 16.84 -5.72 6.32
N GLY A 36 16.24 -4.81 7.11
CA GLY A 36 16.90 -3.61 7.64
C GLY A 36 17.01 -2.44 6.65
N SER A 37 16.49 -2.57 5.44
CA SER A 37 16.39 -1.51 4.43
C SER A 37 14.96 -0.99 4.29
N VAL A 38 14.81 0.30 4.01
CA VAL A 38 13.50 0.91 3.71
C VAL A 38 13.29 0.94 2.20
N LEU A 39 12.23 0.30 1.73
CA LEU A 39 11.78 0.33 0.35
C LEU A 39 10.57 1.28 0.24
N VAL A 40 10.71 2.29 -0.61
CA VAL A 40 9.63 3.24 -0.93
C VAL A 40 9.20 3.01 -2.37
N ILE A 41 7.97 2.54 -2.56
CA ILE A 41 7.33 2.36 -3.86
C ILE A 41 6.41 3.56 -4.08
N LYS A 42 6.77 4.43 -5.01
CA LYS A 42 5.99 5.64 -5.32
C LYS A 42 4.91 5.38 -6.35
N ASN A 43 3.88 6.21 -6.34
CA ASN A 43 2.80 6.20 -7.34
C ASN A 43 2.03 4.86 -7.40
N VAL A 44 1.78 4.24 -6.25
CA VAL A 44 0.94 3.05 -6.18
C VAL A 44 -0.51 3.48 -6.37
N ARG A 45 -1.18 2.87 -7.35
CA ARG A 45 -2.61 3.10 -7.60
C ARG A 45 -3.41 2.54 -6.42
N ALA A 46 -4.17 3.41 -5.77
CA ALA A 46 -5.01 3.06 -4.63
C ALA A 46 -6.34 3.83 -4.69
N LEU A 47 -7.32 3.34 -3.95
CA LEU A 47 -8.56 4.04 -3.67
C LEU A 47 -8.41 4.75 -2.34
N ILE A 48 -8.40 6.08 -2.35
CA ILE A 48 -8.15 6.92 -1.17
C ILE A 48 -9.49 7.46 -0.66
N CYS A 49 -9.70 7.37 0.64
CA CYS A 49 -10.84 8.00 1.29
C CYS A 49 -10.63 9.52 1.40
N ASP A 50 -11.61 10.29 0.97
CA ASP A 50 -11.64 11.76 1.04
C ASP A 50 -11.71 12.35 2.47
N VAL A 51 -12.05 11.53 3.47
CA VAL A 51 -12.28 11.99 4.86
C VAL A 51 -11.17 11.58 5.82
N CYS A 52 -10.68 10.34 5.74
CA CYS A 52 -9.70 9.80 6.69
C CYS A 52 -8.36 9.41 6.05
N ASP A 53 -8.17 9.71 4.76
CA ASP A 53 -6.96 9.42 3.98
C ASP A 53 -6.55 7.93 3.96
N GLU A 54 -7.49 7.03 4.27
CA GLU A 54 -7.24 5.60 4.24
C GLU A 54 -7.14 5.13 2.79
N ALA A 55 -6.00 4.52 2.44
CA ALA A 55 -5.70 4.05 1.10
C ALA A 55 -5.92 2.54 0.96
N TYR A 56 -6.82 2.17 0.06
CA TYR A 56 -7.14 0.79 -0.31
C TYR A 56 -6.40 0.41 -1.58
N ILE A 57 -5.45 -0.51 -1.44
CA ILE A 57 -4.65 -1.01 -2.56
C ILE A 57 -5.46 -2.07 -3.31
N THR A 58 -5.56 -1.94 -4.64
CA THR A 58 -6.28 -2.92 -5.45
C THR A 58 -5.52 -4.25 -5.54
N PRO A 59 -6.21 -5.39 -5.78
CA PRO A 59 -5.54 -6.68 -5.98
C PRO A 59 -4.47 -6.64 -7.08
N ASP A 60 -4.70 -5.88 -8.15
CA ASP A 60 -3.71 -5.68 -9.22
C ASP A 60 -2.48 -4.92 -8.71
N ALA A 61 -2.68 -3.79 -8.02
CA ALA A 61 -1.57 -3.02 -7.45
C ALA A 61 -0.81 -3.83 -6.40
N SER A 62 -1.48 -4.65 -5.59
CA SER A 62 -0.84 -5.57 -4.64
C SER A 62 0.09 -6.55 -5.34
N ARG A 63 -0.35 -7.17 -6.44
CA ARG A 63 0.51 -8.07 -7.22
C ARG A 63 1.71 -7.35 -7.82
N GLU A 64 1.57 -6.09 -8.21
CA GLU A 64 2.69 -5.26 -8.67
C GLU A 64 3.69 -5.01 -7.53
N ILE A 65 3.21 -4.65 -6.34
CA ILE A 65 4.03 -4.47 -5.14
C ILE A 65 4.78 -5.76 -4.79
N ASP A 66 4.11 -6.90 -4.78
CA ASP A 66 4.73 -8.19 -4.43
C ASP A 66 5.88 -8.55 -5.38
N LYS A 67 5.74 -8.25 -6.67
CA LYS A 67 6.83 -8.42 -7.65
C LYS A 67 8.00 -7.51 -7.34
N ILE A 68 7.74 -6.23 -7.08
CA ILE A 68 8.79 -5.25 -6.74
C ILE A 68 9.53 -5.66 -5.46
N VAL A 69 8.79 -6.08 -4.43
CA VAL A 69 9.36 -6.56 -3.16
C VAL A 69 10.24 -7.78 -3.38
N ARG A 70 9.79 -8.74 -4.19
CA ARG A 70 10.58 -9.93 -4.54
C ARG A 70 11.85 -9.57 -5.30
N ASP A 71 11.74 -8.73 -6.33
CA ASP A 71 12.87 -8.32 -7.16
C ASP A 71 13.89 -7.50 -6.36
N PHE A 72 13.42 -6.72 -5.37
CA PHE A 72 14.27 -6.01 -4.41
C PHE A 72 15.04 -6.99 -3.51
N ARG A 73 14.38 -8.04 -2.99
CA ARG A 73 15.06 -9.10 -2.20
C ARG A 73 16.09 -9.86 -3.02
N GLU A 74 15.83 -10.09 -4.29
CA GLU A 74 16.79 -10.75 -5.20
C GLU A 74 17.93 -9.80 -5.66
N GLY A 75 17.91 -8.53 -5.24
CA GLY A 75 18.92 -7.54 -5.63
C GLY A 75 18.88 -7.14 -7.11
N LYS A 76 17.78 -7.46 -7.82
CA LYS A 76 17.61 -7.20 -9.26
C LYS A 76 17.12 -5.78 -9.53
N LEU A 77 16.69 -5.05 -8.50
CA LEU A 77 16.07 -3.75 -8.63
C LEU A 77 17.10 -2.63 -8.44
N LEU A 78 17.24 -1.77 -9.46
CA LEU A 78 18.06 -0.57 -9.38
C LEU A 78 17.31 0.53 -8.61
N ALA A 79 17.19 0.35 -7.30
CA ALA A 79 16.58 1.33 -6.41
C ALA A 79 17.52 2.53 -6.20
N LYS A 80 16.97 3.75 -6.25
CA LYS A 80 17.71 4.95 -5.87
C LYS A 80 17.95 4.91 -4.35
N PRO A 81 19.20 4.98 -3.86
CA PRO A 81 19.46 5.02 -2.43
C PRO A 81 18.83 6.27 -1.83
N ILE A 82 18.09 6.10 -0.73
CA ILE A 82 17.51 7.18 0.06
C ILE A 82 18.20 7.21 1.43
N ALA A 83 18.53 8.41 1.90
CA ALA A 83 18.96 8.58 3.29
C ALA A 83 17.72 8.50 4.19
N ALA A 84 17.66 7.51 5.07
CA ALA A 84 16.59 7.35 6.06
C ALA A 84 17.19 7.35 7.46
N GLY A 85 16.52 8.00 8.41
CA GLY A 85 16.85 7.94 9.83
C GLY A 85 15.86 7.06 10.57
N GLU A 86 16.36 6.23 11.47
CA GLU A 86 15.54 5.42 12.39
C GLU A 86 15.66 5.99 13.80
N VAL A 87 14.53 6.11 14.50
CA VAL A 87 14.48 6.57 15.90
C VAL A 87 13.52 5.68 16.68
N ASP A 88 13.96 5.21 17.85
CA ASP A 88 13.10 4.47 18.77
C ASP A 88 12.31 5.41 19.67
N LEU A 89 11.01 5.16 19.82
CA LEU A 89 10.19 5.86 20.80
C LEU A 89 10.46 5.26 22.19
N LYS A 90 11.30 5.90 23.00
CA LYS A 90 11.44 5.55 24.42
C LYS A 90 10.19 6.02 25.18
N MET A 91 9.27 5.11 25.50
CA MET A 91 8.24 5.37 26.49
C MET A 91 8.92 5.62 27.84
N LYS A 92 8.80 6.83 28.38
CA LYS A 92 9.15 7.08 29.78
C LYS A 92 8.06 6.42 30.62
N GLU A 93 8.40 5.35 31.33
CA GLU A 93 7.59 4.90 32.47
C GLU A 93 7.57 6.05 33.48
N SER A 94 6.41 6.70 33.63
CA SER A 94 6.15 7.61 34.72
C SER A 94 6.08 6.78 36.00
N ALA A 95 7.16 6.79 36.78
CA ALA A 95 7.20 6.31 38.16
C ALA A 95 6.49 7.30 39.10
#